data_AF-A0A4Z1APC8-F1
#
_entry.id   AF-A0A4Z1APC8-F1
#
_cell.length_a   1.000
_cell.length_b   1.000
_cell.length_c   1.000
_cell.angle_alpha   90.00
_cell.angle_beta   90.00
_cell.angle_gamma   90.00
#
_symmetry.space_group_name_H-M   'P 1'
#
loop_
_entity.id
_entity.type
_entity.pdbx_description
1 polymer ?
#
loop_
_entity_poly.entity_id
_entity_poly.type
_entity_poly.pdbx_seq_one_letter_code
_entity_poly.pdbx_strand_id
1 'polypeptide(L)'
;MRLLFLSVFFLFLSNACASRYSLTQTGDVGIPTKQPAKKFRIAYLGFNTFKSTKVKNPDGTVDFEALSDPYSRTIKEPIGGSFPIPGENKPNGIRKDLAPEKVAIFVKSFLEVTGPTGIRELEKFLEISKTGENYTYYFKNLPYDYYIVGLHYPVFEKTRNIGLNFVTIFSSLFSVVTLGILPSYEAYAANTKVLIYDKNLNLLKELEYDNNYSVWRALWISPNPKECGIGSLSCLGMFSPTLGTNPPMVFEASSPKIGSDLSDYINTLK
;
A
#
# COMPACT_ATOMS: atom_id res chain seq x y z
N MET A 1 41.25 -19.73 -24.49
CA MET A 1 40.41 -18.57 -24.87
C MET A 1 38.95 -18.96 -25.14
N ARG A 2 38.63 -19.97 -25.98
CA ARG A 2 37.24 -20.39 -26.27
C ARG A 2 36.45 -20.92 -25.06
N LEU A 3 37.05 -21.70 -24.17
CA LEU A 3 36.36 -22.18 -22.94
C LEU A 3 36.03 -21.06 -21.95
N LEU A 4 36.85 -20.01 -21.90
CA LEU A 4 36.68 -18.88 -20.99
C LEU A 4 35.57 -17.94 -21.49
N PHE A 5 35.42 -17.79 -22.81
CA PHE A 5 34.26 -17.15 -23.43
C PHE A 5 32.97 -17.94 -23.19
N LEU A 6 33.01 -19.27 -23.29
CA LEU A 6 31.84 -20.11 -23.02
C LEU A 6 31.41 -20.09 -21.54
N SER A 7 32.35 -20.06 -20.60
CA SER A 7 32.03 -19.96 -19.17
C SER A 7 31.48 -18.60 -18.77
N VAL A 8 32.04 -17.51 -19.34
CA VAL A 8 31.51 -16.15 -19.16
C VAL A 8 30.10 -16.04 -19.78
N PHE A 9 29.88 -16.60 -20.96
CA PHE A 9 28.57 -16.66 -21.60
C PHE A 9 27.54 -17.46 -20.78
N PHE A 10 27.94 -18.60 -20.19
CA PHE A 10 27.08 -19.37 -19.28
C PHE A 10 26.80 -18.64 -17.96
N LEU A 11 27.75 -17.88 -17.42
CA LEU A 11 27.54 -17.01 -16.24
C LEU A 11 26.59 -15.85 -16.54
N PHE A 12 26.61 -15.31 -17.75
CA PHE A 12 25.62 -14.31 -18.21
C PHE A 12 24.23 -14.93 -18.43
N LEU A 13 24.15 -16.16 -18.94
CA LEU A 13 22.88 -16.89 -19.12
C LEU A 13 22.28 -17.38 -17.80
N SER A 14 23.09 -17.70 -16.78
CA SER A 14 22.60 -18.13 -15.46
C SER A 14 22.07 -16.98 -14.58
N ASN A 15 22.19 -15.72 -15.03
CA ASN A 15 21.62 -14.54 -14.38
C ASN A 15 20.45 -13.94 -15.19
N ALA A 16 19.91 -14.67 -16.17
CA ALA A 16 18.90 -14.22 -17.12
C ALA A 16 17.66 -13.55 -16.49
N CYS A 17 17.48 -12.27 -16.79
CA CYS A 17 16.30 -11.42 -16.58
C CYS A 17 15.80 -11.35 -15.13
N ALA A 18 16.17 -10.27 -14.45
CA ALA A 18 15.70 -9.96 -13.11
C ALA A 18 15.19 -8.51 -13.01
N SER A 19 14.38 -8.25 -12.00
CA SER A 19 13.88 -6.92 -11.66
C SER A 19 14.48 -6.45 -10.35
N ARG A 20 15.03 -5.23 -10.36
CA ARG A 20 15.55 -4.56 -9.17
C ARG A 20 14.69 -3.36 -8.83
N TYR A 21 13.97 -3.47 -7.72
CA TYR A 21 13.21 -2.38 -7.13
C TYR A 21 14.15 -1.55 -6.26
N SER A 22 14.19 -0.26 -6.57
CA SER A 22 14.88 0.77 -5.81
C SER A 22 13.82 1.59 -5.09
N LEU A 23 13.61 1.23 -3.81
CA LEU A 23 12.64 1.86 -2.94
C LEU A 23 13.23 3.13 -2.34
N THR A 24 12.42 4.17 -2.16
CA THR A 24 12.84 5.34 -1.39
C THR A 24 12.96 4.91 0.08
N GLN A 25 14.18 4.66 0.54
CA GLN A 25 14.44 4.39 1.94
C GLN A 25 14.20 5.66 2.72
N THR A 26 13.18 5.65 3.58
CA THR A 26 12.84 6.74 4.47
C THR A 26 13.78 6.74 5.69
N GLY A 27 15.10 6.83 5.45
CA GLY A 27 16.16 6.93 6.45
C GLY A 27 16.36 5.69 7.33
N ASP A 28 17.56 5.57 7.93
CA ASP A 28 17.87 4.64 9.04
C ASP A 28 17.11 5.05 10.31
N VAL A 29 15.77 5.02 10.25
CA VAL A 29 14.95 5.12 11.44
C VAL A 29 14.95 3.73 12.06
N GLY A 30 15.80 3.56 13.08
CA GLY A 30 15.88 2.31 13.84
C GLY A 30 14.49 1.86 14.28
N ILE A 31 14.31 0.55 14.44
CA ILE A 31 13.04 -0.04 14.88
C ILE A 31 12.56 0.71 16.12
N PRO A 32 11.35 1.31 16.12
CA PRO A 32 10.86 2.11 17.22
C PRO A 32 10.83 1.26 18.49
N THR A 33 11.79 1.51 19.39
CA THR A 33 12.03 0.66 20.57
C THR A 33 11.24 1.12 21.79
N LYS A 34 10.53 2.25 21.68
CA LYS A 34 9.77 2.83 22.78
C LYS A 34 8.28 2.60 22.55
N GLN A 35 7.72 1.70 23.35
CA GLN A 35 6.28 1.63 23.56
C GLN A 35 5.80 2.97 24.15
N PRO A 36 4.62 3.46 23.76
CA PRO A 36 4.12 4.71 24.28
C PRO A 36 3.95 4.65 25.80
N ALA A 37 4.40 5.70 26.50
CA ALA A 37 4.35 5.75 27.97
C ALA A 37 2.92 5.86 28.50
N LYS A 38 2.00 6.40 27.68
CA LYS A 38 0.58 6.55 28.01
C LYS A 38 -0.23 5.35 27.49
N LYS A 39 -1.06 4.79 28.37
CA LYS A 39 -1.98 3.69 28.03
C LYS A 39 -3.26 4.23 27.39
N PHE A 40 -3.18 4.61 26.11
CA PHE A 40 -4.37 4.90 25.30
C PHE A 40 -4.89 3.63 24.63
N ARG A 41 -6.20 3.53 24.40
CA ARG A 41 -6.78 2.49 23.55
C ARG A 41 -6.87 3.01 22.13
N ILE A 42 -5.94 2.57 21.28
CA ILE A 42 -5.84 3.04 19.89
C ILE A 42 -6.31 1.93 18.94
N ALA A 43 -7.21 2.28 18.03
CA ALA A 43 -7.62 1.38 16.95
C ALA A 43 -6.99 1.77 15.62
N TYR A 44 -6.45 0.78 14.92
CA TYR A 44 -5.89 0.95 13.59
C TYR A 44 -6.90 0.51 12.52
N LEU A 45 -6.99 1.29 11.44
CA LEU A 45 -7.84 1.05 10.28
C LEU A 45 -7.00 1.19 9.00
N GLY A 46 -7.22 0.30 8.03
CA GLY A 46 -6.51 0.34 6.75
C GLY A 46 -5.10 -0.22 6.83
N PHE A 47 -4.12 0.47 6.24
CA PHE A 47 -2.76 -0.01 5.97
C PHE A 47 -2.71 -1.25 5.06
N ASN A 48 -3.83 -1.62 4.44
CA ASN A 48 -3.95 -2.75 3.55
C ASN A 48 -3.36 -2.39 2.18
N THR A 49 -2.52 -3.26 1.64
CA THR A 49 -2.02 -3.14 0.26
C THR A 49 -3.09 -3.61 -0.74
N PHE A 50 -2.87 -3.39 -2.04
CA PHE A 50 -3.85 -3.74 -3.06
C PHE A 50 -3.39 -4.89 -3.95
N LYS A 51 -4.35 -5.70 -4.39
CA LYS A 51 -4.17 -6.74 -5.40
C LYS A 51 -5.01 -6.41 -6.63
N SER A 52 -4.40 -6.47 -7.81
CA SER A 52 -5.10 -6.34 -9.08
C SER A 52 -5.84 -7.63 -9.42
N THR A 53 -7.10 -7.51 -9.80
CA THR A 53 -7.97 -8.60 -10.27
C THR A 53 -8.61 -8.22 -11.59
N LYS A 54 -8.95 -9.23 -12.40
CA LYS A 54 -9.65 -9.03 -13.68
C LYS A 54 -11.09 -9.49 -13.51
N VAL A 55 -12.04 -8.60 -13.82
CA VAL A 55 -13.47 -8.92 -13.82
C VAL A 55 -13.91 -8.99 -15.28
N LYS A 56 -14.49 -10.11 -15.68
CA LYS A 56 -15.08 -10.26 -17.02
C LYS A 56 -16.56 -9.90 -16.93
N ASN A 57 -16.95 -8.87 -17.64
CA ASN A 57 -18.32 -8.39 -17.66
C ASN A 57 -19.21 -9.26 -18.56
N PRO A 58 -20.54 -9.26 -18.33
CA PRO A 58 -21.49 -10.02 -19.15
C PRO A 58 -21.51 -9.60 -20.63
N ASP A 59 -21.12 -8.36 -20.93
CA ASP A 59 -20.99 -7.81 -22.29
C ASP A 59 -19.70 -8.25 -23.02
N GLY A 60 -18.84 -9.01 -22.33
CA GLY A 60 -17.56 -9.49 -22.86
C GLY A 60 -16.37 -8.55 -22.62
N THR A 61 -16.58 -7.37 -22.02
CA THR A 61 -15.49 -6.47 -21.61
C THR A 61 -14.73 -7.01 -20.39
N VAL A 62 -13.49 -6.55 -20.20
CA VAL A 62 -12.64 -6.95 -19.06
C VAL A 62 -12.24 -5.70 -18.31
N ASP A 63 -12.74 -5.57 -17.09
CA ASP A 63 -12.38 -4.50 -16.17
C ASP A 63 -11.26 -4.95 -15.22
N PHE A 64 -10.43 -3.98 -14.83
CA PHE A 64 -9.37 -4.18 -13.85
C PHE A 64 -9.77 -3.53 -12.54
N GLU A 65 -9.86 -4.32 -11.50
CA GLU A 65 -10.20 -3.85 -10.16
C GLU A 65 -9.02 -4.07 -9.22
N ALA A 66 -8.70 -3.04 -8.44
CA ALA A 66 -7.77 -3.15 -7.35
C ALA A 66 -8.53 -3.38 -6.04
N LEU A 67 -8.36 -4.56 -5.47
CA LEU A 67 -9.01 -4.95 -4.24
C LEU A 67 -8.04 -4.76 -3.07
N SER A 68 -8.51 -4.13 -1.99
CA SER A 68 -7.75 -4.07 -0.74
C SER A 68 -7.56 -5.47 -0.18
N ASP A 69 -6.31 -5.85 0.08
CA ASP A 69 -5.97 -7.15 0.66
C ASP A 69 -5.88 -7.06 2.20
N PRO A 70 -6.86 -7.61 2.94
CA PRO A 70 -6.88 -7.54 4.40
C PRO A 70 -5.78 -8.36 5.07
N TYR A 71 -5.14 -9.29 4.34
CA TYR A 71 -4.06 -10.13 4.85
C TYR A 71 -2.67 -9.52 4.63
N SER A 72 -2.57 -8.49 3.81
CA SER A 72 -1.31 -7.82 3.48
C SER A 72 -1.35 -6.39 3.99
N ARG A 73 -0.76 -6.16 5.16
CA ARG A 73 -0.67 -4.84 5.80
C ARG A 73 0.75 -4.33 5.88
N THR A 74 0.92 -3.05 5.58
CA THR A 74 2.18 -2.31 5.73
C THR A 74 2.68 -2.31 7.17
N ILE A 75 1.76 -2.15 8.13
CA ILE A 75 2.05 -2.27 9.56
C ILE A 75 1.46 -3.59 10.06
N LYS A 76 2.34 -4.55 10.40
CA LYS A 76 1.95 -5.85 10.95
C LYS A 76 1.69 -5.76 12.45
N GLU A 77 2.51 -4.98 13.15
CA GLU A 77 2.45 -4.78 14.60
C GLU A 77 2.23 -3.28 14.90
N PRO A 78 0.98 -2.85 15.12
CA PRO A 78 0.68 -1.46 15.42
C PRO A 78 1.20 -1.05 16.80
N ILE A 79 1.75 0.16 16.91
CA ILE A 79 2.31 0.69 18.16
C ILE A 79 1.20 1.26 19.04
N GLY A 80 1.15 0.85 20.31
CA GLY A 80 0.21 1.39 21.29
C GLY A 80 -1.27 1.07 21.03
N GLY A 81 -1.56 0.12 20.14
CA GLY A 81 -2.93 -0.20 19.73
C GLY A 81 -3.02 -1.53 19.00
N SER A 82 -4.18 -1.77 18.37
CA SER A 82 -4.41 -2.97 17.58
C SER A 82 -5.38 -2.70 16.42
N PHE A 83 -5.35 -3.57 15.41
CA PHE A 83 -6.43 -3.67 14.43
C PHE A 83 -7.63 -4.35 15.10
N PRO A 84 -8.83 -3.76 15.11
CA PRO A 84 -9.96 -4.38 15.78
C PRO A 84 -10.33 -5.74 15.18
N ILE A 85 -10.50 -6.72 16.06
CA ILE A 85 -10.96 -8.06 15.71
C ILE A 85 -12.49 -8.09 15.86
N PRO A 86 -13.25 -8.51 14.83
CA PRO A 86 -14.69 -8.66 14.93
C PRO A 86 -15.08 -9.59 16.10
N GLY A 87 -15.94 -9.12 17.00
CA GLY A 87 -16.47 -9.91 18.12
C GLY A 87 -15.76 -9.73 19.46
N GLU A 88 -14.50 -9.28 19.49
CA GLU A 88 -13.77 -9.02 20.75
C GLU A 88 -14.18 -7.68 21.38
N ASN A 89 -14.32 -6.64 20.55
CA ASN A 89 -14.74 -5.33 20.99
C ASN A 89 -16.26 -5.22 20.85
N LYS A 90 -17.00 -5.79 21.81
CA LYS A 90 -18.47 -5.73 21.80
C LYS A 90 -18.92 -4.27 21.87
N PRO A 91 -19.58 -3.74 20.83
CA PRO A 91 -20.00 -2.35 20.82
C PRO A 91 -21.14 -2.14 21.84
N ASN A 92 -21.03 -1.10 22.66
CA ASN A 92 -22.08 -0.73 23.63
C ASN A 92 -23.14 0.17 22.95
N GLY A 93 -23.70 -0.31 21.84
CA GLY A 93 -24.65 0.41 21.01
C GLY A 93 -24.02 1.38 20.01
N ILE A 94 -24.84 2.30 19.49
CA ILE A 94 -24.47 3.32 18.49
C ILE A 94 -24.19 4.66 19.20
N ARG A 95 -23.14 5.37 18.77
CA ARG A 95 -22.84 6.74 19.20
C ARG A 95 -23.88 7.70 18.63
N LYS A 96 -24.68 8.32 19.49
CA LYS A 96 -25.68 9.34 19.11
C LYS A 96 -25.15 10.78 19.17
N ASP A 97 -24.00 10.96 19.81
CA ASP A 97 -23.31 12.24 19.99
C ASP A 97 -22.49 12.66 18.75
N LEU A 98 -22.29 11.75 17.79
CA LEU A 98 -21.63 12.04 16.52
C LEU A 98 -22.66 12.43 15.46
N ALA A 99 -22.46 13.60 14.85
CA ALA A 99 -23.28 14.04 13.72
C ALA A 99 -23.15 13.04 12.54
N PRO A 100 -24.27 12.58 11.93
CA PRO A 100 -24.24 11.63 10.82
C PRO A 100 -23.40 12.10 9.64
N GLU A 101 -23.42 13.40 9.36
CA GLU A 101 -22.62 14.04 8.30
C GLU A 101 -21.11 13.83 8.51
N LYS A 102 -20.65 13.93 9.76
CA LYS A 102 -19.24 13.73 10.12
C LYS A 102 -18.80 12.29 9.88
N VAL A 103 -19.66 11.33 10.24
CA VAL A 103 -19.43 9.91 9.98
C VAL A 103 -19.41 9.64 8.48
N ALA A 104 -20.33 10.25 7.72
CA ALA A 104 -20.38 10.12 6.27
C ALA A 104 -19.13 10.69 5.57
N ILE A 105 -18.61 11.84 6.02
CA ILE A 105 -17.36 12.43 5.51
C ILE A 105 -16.18 11.48 5.77
N PHE A 106 -16.08 10.94 6.99
CA PHE A 106 -15.05 9.96 7.35
C PHE A 106 -15.12 8.73 6.43
N VAL A 107 -16.30 8.13 6.27
CA VAL A 107 -16.52 6.98 5.39
C VAL A 107 -16.15 7.29 3.94
N LYS A 108 -16.62 8.42 3.42
CA LYS A 108 -16.35 8.84 2.04
C LYS A 108 -14.85 9.00 1.81
N SER A 109 -14.14 9.66 2.73
CA SER A 109 -12.69 9.86 2.62
C SER A 109 -11.90 8.55 2.60
N PHE A 110 -12.36 7.54 3.34
CA PHE A 110 -11.74 6.22 3.35
C PHE A 110 -12.04 5.46 2.04
N LEU A 111 -13.32 5.40 1.66
CA LEU A 111 -13.78 4.66 0.47
C LEU A 111 -13.31 5.27 -0.84
N GLU A 112 -13.05 6.58 -0.89
CA GLU A 112 -12.47 7.24 -2.06
C GLU A 112 -11.10 6.65 -2.42
N VAL A 113 -10.34 6.18 -1.44
CA VAL A 113 -9.03 5.54 -1.66
C VAL A 113 -9.14 4.03 -1.74
N THR A 114 -9.90 3.39 -0.85
CA THR A 114 -9.95 1.91 -0.76
C THR A 114 -10.95 1.26 -1.71
N GLY A 115 -11.82 2.06 -2.33
CA GLY A 115 -12.96 1.58 -3.09
C GLY A 115 -13.95 0.76 -2.24
N PRO A 116 -14.88 0.03 -2.89
CA PRO A 116 -15.91 -0.76 -2.22
C PRO A 116 -15.36 -1.82 -1.25
N THR A 117 -14.15 -2.32 -1.49
CA THR A 117 -13.51 -3.32 -0.64
C THR A 117 -13.21 -2.82 0.78
N GLY A 118 -13.07 -1.51 0.96
CA GLY A 118 -12.88 -0.89 2.27
C GLY A 118 -14.10 -0.98 3.18
N ILE A 119 -15.29 -1.28 2.66
CA ILE A 119 -16.52 -1.41 3.46
C ILE A 119 -16.34 -2.45 4.57
N ARG A 120 -15.68 -3.59 4.28
CA ARG A 120 -15.45 -4.65 5.28
C ARG A 120 -14.57 -4.21 6.44
N GLU A 121 -13.64 -3.29 6.19
CA GLU A 121 -12.82 -2.69 7.25
C GLU A 121 -13.65 -1.69 8.07
N LEU A 122 -14.47 -0.88 7.40
CA LEU A 122 -15.36 0.09 8.03
C LEU A 122 -16.45 -0.57 8.90
N GLU A 123 -16.99 -1.72 8.50
CA GLU A 123 -17.99 -2.48 9.27
C GLU A 123 -17.50 -2.87 10.69
N LYS A 124 -16.20 -2.91 10.92
CA LYS A 124 -15.62 -3.13 12.26
C LYS A 124 -15.93 -1.96 13.20
N PHE A 125 -16.07 -0.76 12.65
CA PHE A 125 -16.29 0.49 13.37
C PHE A 125 -17.71 1.03 13.23
N LEU A 126 -18.39 0.66 12.15
CA LEU A 126 -19.66 1.23 11.74
C LEU A 126 -20.75 0.18 11.67
N GLU A 127 -21.98 0.65 11.85
CA GLU A 127 -23.20 -0.04 11.44
C GLU A 127 -23.73 0.68 10.20
N ILE A 128 -23.86 -0.07 9.12
CA ILE A 128 -24.28 0.45 7.82
C ILE A 128 -25.72 0.02 7.62
N SER A 129 -26.63 1.00 7.56
CA SER A 129 -28.04 0.76 7.26
C SER A 129 -28.34 1.23 5.84
N LYS A 130 -28.98 0.37 5.06
CA LYS A 130 -29.48 0.72 3.72
C LYS A 130 -30.96 1.05 3.82
N THR A 131 -31.35 2.25 3.43
CA THR A 131 -32.76 2.67 3.35
C THR A 131 -33.05 3.10 1.91
N GLY A 132 -33.66 2.20 1.13
CA GLY A 132 -33.82 2.37 -0.31
C GLY A 132 -32.46 2.37 -1.03
N GLU A 133 -32.15 3.47 -1.71
CA GLU A 133 -30.86 3.67 -2.39
C GLU A 133 -29.81 4.40 -1.53
N ASN A 134 -30.23 4.95 -0.38
CA ASN A 134 -29.33 5.71 0.48
C ASN A 134 -28.69 4.81 1.55
N TYR A 135 -27.38 5.01 1.76
CA TYR A 135 -26.63 4.40 2.85
C TYR A 135 -26.52 5.38 4.01
N THR A 136 -26.91 4.95 5.20
CA THR A 136 -26.71 5.70 6.44
C THR A 136 -25.66 5.01 7.28
N TYR A 137 -24.70 5.78 7.78
CA TYR A 137 -23.56 5.28 8.53
C TYR A 137 -23.67 5.70 9.99
N TYR A 138 -23.60 4.72 10.88
CA TYR A 138 -23.68 4.91 12.32
C TYR A 138 -22.40 4.43 12.97
N PHE A 139 -21.76 5.27 13.78
CA PHE A 139 -20.51 4.89 14.45
C PHE A 139 -20.82 4.05 15.69
N LYS A 140 -20.19 2.88 15.83
CA LYS A 140 -20.35 2.01 16.99
C LYS A 140 -19.68 2.62 18.21
N ASN A 141 -20.29 2.44 19.38
CA ASN A 141 -19.70 2.86 20.63
C ASN A 141 -18.61 1.86 21.05
N LEU A 142 -17.39 2.13 20.61
CA LEU A 142 -16.21 1.31 20.83
C LEU A 142 -15.30 1.90 21.92
N PRO A 143 -14.57 1.05 22.66
CA PRO A 143 -13.72 1.47 23.77
C PRO A 143 -12.37 2.04 23.29
N TYR A 144 -12.35 2.88 22.25
CA TYR A 144 -11.14 3.48 21.69
C TYR A 144 -11.11 4.99 21.92
N ASP A 145 -9.94 5.48 22.31
CA ASP A 145 -9.67 6.89 22.57
C ASP A 145 -9.21 7.61 21.29
N TYR A 146 -8.53 6.89 20.40
CA TYR A 146 -7.99 7.41 19.14
C TYR A 146 -8.11 6.38 18.01
N TYR A 147 -8.24 6.87 16.78
CA TYR A 147 -8.28 6.06 15.55
C TYR A 147 -7.14 6.47 14.63
N ILE A 148 -6.33 5.51 14.19
CA ILE A 148 -5.24 5.74 13.24
C ILE A 148 -5.59 5.05 11.92
N VAL A 149 -5.69 5.83 10.86
CA VAL A 149 -6.09 5.36 9.53
C VAL A 149 -4.90 5.45 8.58
N GLY A 150 -4.54 4.32 7.96
CA GLY A 150 -3.50 4.26 6.94
C GLY A 150 -4.09 4.08 5.55
N LEU A 151 -3.77 4.98 4.63
CA LEU A 151 -4.25 4.99 3.25
C LEU A 151 -3.07 4.96 2.27
N HIS A 152 -3.10 4.06 1.31
CA HIS A 152 -2.08 3.95 0.26
C HIS A 152 -2.63 4.46 -1.07
N TYR A 153 -1.87 5.30 -1.76
CA TYR A 153 -2.28 5.88 -3.04
C TYR A 153 -1.06 6.21 -3.92
N PRO A 154 -1.20 6.23 -5.26
CA PRO A 154 -2.33 5.73 -6.02
C PRO A 154 -2.49 4.21 -5.88
N VAL A 155 -3.72 3.73 -6.06
CA VAL A 155 -4.05 2.31 -5.95
C VAL A 155 -3.38 1.50 -7.08
N PHE A 156 -3.49 2.02 -8.30
CA PHE A 156 -2.79 1.50 -9.47
C PHE A 156 -1.44 2.20 -9.65
N GLU A 157 -0.47 1.47 -10.20
CA GLU A 157 0.83 2.01 -10.60
C GLU A 157 0.63 3.17 -11.56
N LYS A 158 1.19 4.33 -11.19
CA LYS A 158 1.15 5.55 -12.01
C LYS A 158 2.56 6.04 -12.18
N THR A 159 2.95 6.38 -13.40
CA THR A 159 4.26 6.95 -13.66
C THR A 159 4.44 8.24 -12.86
N ARG A 160 5.60 8.41 -12.22
CA ARG A 160 5.86 9.54 -11.30
C ARG A 160 5.67 10.91 -11.96
N ASN A 161 6.11 11.06 -13.21
CA ASN A 161 5.83 12.23 -14.03
C ASN A 161 5.95 11.91 -15.53
N ILE A 162 5.51 12.84 -16.37
CA ILE A 162 5.49 12.70 -17.83
C ILE A 162 6.91 12.53 -18.42
N GLY A 163 7.90 13.27 -17.90
CA GLY A 163 9.28 13.17 -18.37
C GLY A 163 9.88 11.78 -18.16
N LEU A 164 9.64 11.17 -17.00
CA LEU A 164 10.06 9.82 -16.69
C LEU A 164 9.29 8.78 -17.48
N ASN A 165 8.05 9.08 -17.88
CA ASN A 165 7.31 8.22 -18.81
C ASN A 165 8.01 8.10 -20.16
N PHE A 166 8.55 9.19 -20.69
CA PHE A 166 9.38 9.14 -21.90
C PHE A 166 10.63 8.28 -21.69
N VAL A 167 11.34 8.46 -20.56
CA VAL A 167 12.49 7.62 -20.22
C VAL A 167 12.09 6.15 -20.15
N THR A 168 10.95 5.82 -19.55
CA THR A 168 10.43 4.46 -19.50
C THR A 168 10.17 3.89 -20.88
N ILE A 169 9.47 4.61 -21.74
CA ILE A 169 9.15 4.13 -23.09
C ILE A 169 10.45 3.86 -23.87
N PHE A 170 11.37 4.82 -23.92
CA PHE A 170 12.60 4.66 -24.69
C PHE A 170 13.54 3.62 -24.09
N SER A 171 13.75 3.61 -22.77
CA SER A 171 14.60 2.59 -22.12
C SER A 171 14.05 1.18 -22.32
N SER A 172 12.74 0.99 -22.23
CA SER A 172 12.10 -0.30 -22.51
C SER A 172 12.24 -0.71 -23.98
N LEU A 173 12.06 0.21 -24.93
CA LEU A 173 12.29 -0.07 -26.36
C LEU A 173 13.75 -0.47 -26.64
N PHE A 174 14.71 0.29 -26.14
CA PHE A 174 16.13 -0.03 -26.29
C PHE A 174 16.51 -1.33 -25.58
N SER A 175 15.93 -1.60 -24.41
CA SER A 175 16.06 -2.88 -23.71
C SER A 175 15.58 -4.02 -24.60
N VAL A 176 14.39 -3.93 -25.20
CA VAL A 176 13.87 -4.98 -26.10
C VAL A 176 14.79 -5.19 -27.31
N VAL A 177 15.20 -4.12 -28.00
CA VAL A 177 16.08 -4.19 -29.19
C VAL A 177 17.45 -4.78 -28.84
N THR A 178 17.96 -4.50 -27.65
CA THR A 178 19.24 -5.04 -27.16
C THR A 178 19.10 -6.33 -26.36
N LEU A 179 17.94 -6.99 -26.43
CA LEU A 179 17.62 -8.24 -25.72
C LEU A 179 17.85 -8.15 -24.20
N GLY A 180 17.69 -6.98 -23.59
CA GLY A 180 17.84 -6.74 -22.16
C GLY A 180 19.29 -6.49 -21.71
N ILE A 181 20.21 -6.24 -22.64
CA ILE A 181 21.57 -5.78 -22.32
C ILE A 181 21.51 -4.33 -21.80
N LEU A 182 20.80 -3.44 -22.51
CA LEU A 182 20.46 -2.14 -21.95
C LEU A 182 19.28 -2.29 -21.00
N PRO A 183 19.30 -1.63 -19.84
CA PRO A 183 18.23 -1.76 -18.87
C PRO A 183 16.96 -1.00 -19.31
N SER A 184 15.81 -1.59 -19.00
CA SER A 184 14.53 -0.90 -18.90
C SER A 184 14.45 -0.19 -17.54
N TYR A 185 13.96 1.05 -17.55
CA TYR A 185 13.79 1.87 -16.36
C TYR A 185 12.34 2.32 -16.20
N GLU A 186 11.78 2.11 -15.02
CA GLU A 186 10.45 2.60 -14.66
C GLU A 186 10.50 3.40 -13.37
N ALA A 187 9.66 4.43 -13.27
CA ALA A 187 9.54 5.26 -12.08
C ALA A 187 8.07 5.48 -11.74
N TYR A 188 7.67 5.01 -10.57
CA TYR A 188 6.29 4.99 -10.14
C TYR A 188 6.06 5.90 -8.94
N ALA A 189 4.86 6.48 -8.90
CA ALA A 189 4.35 7.22 -7.77
C ALA A 189 3.69 6.29 -6.77
N ALA A 190 4.06 6.40 -5.50
CA ALA A 190 3.40 5.73 -4.39
C ALA A 190 3.56 6.56 -3.12
N ASN A 191 2.50 6.67 -2.33
CA ASN A 191 2.44 7.47 -1.12
C ASN A 191 1.59 6.75 -0.07
N THR A 192 1.91 7.02 1.19
CA THR A 192 1.09 6.61 2.33
C THR A 192 0.65 7.83 3.11
N LYS A 193 -0.63 7.94 3.38
CA LYS A 193 -1.22 8.96 4.25
C LYS A 193 -1.70 8.31 5.53
N VAL A 194 -1.25 8.83 6.66
CA VAL A 194 -1.64 8.39 7.99
C VAL A 194 -2.43 9.51 8.66
N LEU A 195 -3.68 9.24 8.96
CA LEU A 195 -4.62 10.17 9.56
C LEU A 195 -4.93 9.74 10.99
N ILE A 196 -4.76 10.66 11.93
CA ILE A 196 -4.96 10.39 13.36
C ILE A 196 -6.17 11.17 13.83
N TYR A 197 -7.18 10.46 14.30
CA TYR A 197 -8.43 11.01 14.79
C TYR A 197 -8.60 10.79 16.29
N ASP A 198 -9.29 11.71 16.96
CA ASP A 198 -9.79 11.48 18.32
C ASP A 198 -11.02 10.56 18.33
N LYS A 199 -11.49 10.21 19.54
CA LYS A 199 -12.73 9.44 19.77
C LYS A 199 -14.00 10.03 19.15
N ASN A 200 -13.96 11.29 18.73
CA ASN A 200 -15.06 12.05 18.15
C ASN A 200 -14.88 12.26 16.63
N LEU A 201 -13.92 11.61 15.99
CA LEU A 201 -13.58 11.76 14.57
C LEU A 201 -13.09 13.17 14.19
N ASN A 202 -12.54 13.94 15.13
CA ASN A 202 -11.77 15.15 14.79
C ASN A 202 -10.38 14.73 14.31
N LEU A 203 -9.98 15.21 13.13
CA LEU A 203 -8.62 15.00 12.64
C LEU A 203 -7.64 15.82 13.49
N LEU A 204 -6.71 15.13 14.15
CA LEU A 204 -5.68 15.74 14.99
C LEU A 204 -4.39 15.96 14.22
N LYS A 205 -4.01 14.98 13.38
CA LYS A 205 -2.76 15.00 12.63
C LYS A 205 -2.89 14.22 11.33
N GLU A 206 -2.21 14.72 10.32
CA GLU A 206 -1.99 14.07 9.04
C GLU A 206 -0.48 13.96 8.81
N LEU A 207 -0.04 12.76 8.44
CA LEU A 207 1.34 12.45 8.10
C LEU A 207 1.35 11.85 6.69
N GLU A 208 2.18 12.40 5.81
CA GLU A 208 2.34 11.91 4.44
C GLU A 208 3.76 11.36 4.25
N TYR A 209 3.84 10.20 3.61
CA TYR A 209 5.07 9.47 3.35
C TYR A 209 5.21 9.25 1.85
N ASP A 210 6.27 9.81 1.27
CA ASP A 210 6.66 9.55 -0.10
C ASP A 210 7.32 8.16 -0.20
N ASN A 211 6.63 7.25 -0.89
CA ASN A 211 7.05 5.89 -1.15
C ASN A 211 7.35 5.67 -2.63
N ASN A 212 7.66 6.73 -3.39
CA ASN A 212 8.04 6.63 -4.79
C ASN A 212 9.17 5.61 -4.95
N TYR A 213 9.14 4.88 -6.06
CA TYR A 213 10.15 3.85 -6.34
C TYR A 213 10.47 3.81 -7.81
N SER A 214 11.61 3.19 -8.11
CA SER A 214 12.01 2.90 -9.47
C SER A 214 12.29 1.42 -9.65
N VAL A 215 12.11 0.93 -10.86
CA VAL A 215 12.38 -0.45 -11.22
C VAL A 215 13.36 -0.48 -12.38
N TRP A 216 14.41 -1.26 -12.21
CA TRP A 216 15.40 -1.53 -13.24
C TRP A 216 15.27 -2.99 -13.68
N ARG A 217 15.19 -3.23 -14.98
CA ARG A 217 15.14 -4.58 -15.54
C ARG A 217 16.21 -4.76 -16.60
N ALA A 218 17.04 -5.78 -16.43
CA ALA A 218 18.09 -6.14 -17.37
C ALA A 218 18.47 -7.61 -17.21
N LEU A 219 19.21 -8.15 -18.18
CA LEU A 219 19.74 -9.51 -18.13
C LEU A 219 20.81 -9.72 -17.06
N TRP A 220 21.51 -8.68 -16.65
CA TRP A 220 22.66 -8.76 -15.75
C TRP A 220 22.39 -8.16 -14.36
N ILE A 221 21.19 -7.64 -14.11
CA ILE A 221 20.89 -6.98 -12.85
C ILE A 221 20.62 -8.01 -11.75
N SER A 222 21.09 -7.75 -10.54
CA SER A 222 20.74 -8.59 -9.39
C SER A 222 19.28 -8.36 -8.98
N PRO A 223 18.48 -9.40 -8.74
CA PRO A 223 17.10 -9.24 -8.29
C PRO A 223 17.04 -8.56 -6.92
N ASN A 224 16.08 -7.63 -6.77
CA ASN A 224 15.72 -7.07 -5.48
C ASN A 224 14.22 -6.75 -5.51
N PRO A 225 13.36 -7.45 -4.75
CA PRO A 225 13.64 -8.53 -3.81
C PRO A 225 14.11 -9.82 -4.52
N LYS A 226 14.67 -10.77 -3.77
CA LYS A 226 15.24 -12.03 -4.31
C LYS A 226 14.25 -12.85 -5.14
N GLU A 227 12.96 -12.76 -4.80
CA GLU A 227 11.83 -13.41 -5.50
C GLU A 227 11.55 -12.83 -6.90
N CYS A 228 12.09 -11.65 -7.22
CA CYS A 228 12.06 -11.08 -8.57
C CYS A 228 13.24 -11.53 -9.44
N GLY A 229 13.80 -12.71 -9.14
CA GLY A 229 14.77 -13.40 -9.97
C GLY A 229 14.15 -14.14 -11.16
N ILE A 230 14.99 -14.93 -11.81
CA ILE A 230 14.69 -15.67 -13.04
C ILE A 230 13.41 -16.50 -12.90
N GLY A 231 12.49 -16.37 -13.87
CA GLY A 231 11.25 -17.16 -13.93
C GLY A 231 10.06 -16.57 -13.17
N SER A 232 10.25 -15.46 -12.44
CA SER A 232 9.16 -14.74 -11.77
C SER A 232 8.39 -13.86 -12.75
N LEU A 233 7.40 -14.45 -13.42
CA LEU A 233 6.47 -13.74 -14.33
C LEU A 233 5.77 -12.55 -13.66
N SER A 234 5.63 -12.56 -12.33
CA SER A 234 5.02 -11.47 -11.56
C SER A 234 5.88 -10.20 -11.51
N CYS A 235 7.22 -10.32 -11.63
CA CYS A 235 8.13 -9.16 -11.62
C CYS A 235 8.62 -8.76 -13.02
N LEU A 236 8.47 -9.66 -13.99
CA LEU A 236 8.76 -9.42 -15.40
C LEU A 236 7.59 -8.63 -16.01
N GLY A 237 7.67 -7.30 -15.95
CA GLY A 237 6.70 -6.37 -16.57
C GLY A 237 6.58 -6.49 -18.11
N MET A 238 7.09 -7.57 -18.70
CA MET A 238 7.22 -7.80 -20.13
C MET A 238 5.99 -8.47 -20.77
N PHE A 239 5.05 -9.02 -19.97
CA PHE A 239 3.89 -9.77 -20.49
C PHE A 239 2.52 -9.32 -19.99
N SER A 240 2.41 -8.20 -19.27
CA SER A 240 1.13 -7.79 -18.72
C SER A 240 0.74 -6.39 -19.19
N PRO A 241 -0.15 -6.25 -20.18
CA PRO A 241 -0.83 -4.99 -20.51
C PRO A 241 -1.91 -4.71 -19.45
N THR A 242 -1.60 -4.91 -18.17
CA THR A 242 -2.57 -4.87 -17.08
C THR A 242 -2.17 -3.76 -16.13
N LEU A 243 -3.12 -2.92 -15.77
CA LEU A 243 -3.03 -2.00 -14.64
C LEU A 243 -2.58 -2.79 -13.39
N GLY A 244 -1.30 -2.66 -13.05
CA GLY A 244 -0.71 -3.23 -11.84
C GLY A 244 -1.07 -2.39 -10.63
N THR A 245 -1.17 -3.02 -9.46
CA THR A 245 -1.20 -2.29 -8.18
C THR A 245 0.22 -2.16 -7.66
N ASN A 246 0.50 -1.08 -6.92
CA ASN A 246 1.81 -0.90 -6.32
C ASN A 246 2.16 -2.10 -5.41
N PRO A 247 3.36 -2.70 -5.53
CA PRO A 247 3.68 -3.92 -4.81
C PRO A 247 3.79 -3.66 -3.29
N PRO A 248 3.38 -4.61 -2.43
CA PRO A 248 3.34 -4.43 -0.97
C PRO A 248 4.63 -3.89 -0.35
N MET A 249 5.78 -4.40 -0.81
CA MET A 249 7.12 -4.01 -0.32
C MET A 249 7.40 -2.50 -0.41
N VAL A 250 6.78 -1.79 -1.36
CA VAL A 250 6.94 -0.34 -1.54
C VAL A 250 6.38 0.40 -0.33
N PHE A 251 5.23 -0.03 0.17
CA PHE A 251 4.62 0.56 1.35
C PHE A 251 5.29 0.05 2.63
N GLU A 252 5.63 -1.24 2.70
CA GLU A 252 6.34 -1.84 3.85
C GLU A 252 7.68 -1.16 4.15
N ALA A 253 8.40 -0.66 3.14
CA ALA A 253 9.66 0.06 3.32
C ALA A 253 9.53 1.32 4.20
N SER A 254 8.33 1.93 4.26
CA SER A 254 8.04 3.09 5.11
C SER A 254 7.56 2.76 6.52
N SER A 255 7.28 1.47 6.79
CA SER A 255 6.72 1.01 8.06
C SER A 255 7.54 1.42 9.30
N PRO A 256 8.89 1.32 9.32
CA PRO A 256 9.69 1.72 10.47
C PRO A 256 9.57 3.22 10.78
N LYS A 257 9.59 4.07 9.74
CA LYS A 257 9.45 5.52 9.90
C LYS A 257 8.04 5.89 10.39
N ILE A 258 7.01 5.30 9.79
CA ILE A 258 5.62 5.50 10.26
C ILE A 258 5.51 5.12 11.74
N GLY A 259 6.08 3.98 12.13
CA GLY A 259 6.07 3.54 13.52
C GLY A 259 6.78 4.52 14.47
N SER A 260 7.94 5.05 14.08
CA SER A 260 8.66 6.04 14.90
C SER A 260 7.85 7.33 15.08
N ASP A 261 7.37 7.91 13.98
CA ASP A 261 6.60 9.15 14.00
C ASP A 261 5.30 8.99 14.82
N LEU A 262 4.65 7.84 14.69
CA LEU A 262 3.46 7.51 15.49
C LEU A 262 3.80 7.35 16.97
N SER A 263 4.89 6.67 17.33
CA SER A 263 5.29 6.54 18.74
C SER A 263 5.56 7.90 19.36
N ASP A 264 6.31 8.76 18.67
CA ASP A 264 6.60 10.12 19.12
C ASP A 264 5.31 10.94 19.29
N TYR A 265 4.41 10.88 18.31
CA TYR A 265 3.14 11.60 18.38
C TYR A 265 2.23 11.08 19.49
N ILE A 266 2.09 9.76 19.66
CA ILE A 266 1.26 9.15 20.71
C ILE A 266 1.71 9.59 22.10
N ASN A 267 3.02 9.75 22.30
CA ASN A 267 3.55 10.26 23.57
C ASN A 267 3.16 11.73 23.85
N THR A 268 2.85 12.51 22.82
CA THR A 268 2.38 13.91 22.96
C THR A 268 0.87 14.04 23.13
N LEU A 269 0.09 12.98 22.85
CA LEU A 269 -1.37 12.98 23.02
C LEU A 269 -1.76 13.25 24.47
N LYS A 270 -2.86 13.98 24.67
CA LYS A 270 -3.36 14.35 26.00
C LYS A 270 -4.42 13.38 26.49
#